data_AF-A0A7K5UBM5-F1
#
_entry.id   AF-A0A7K5UBM5-F1
#
_cell.length_a   1.000
_cell.length_b   1.000
_cell.length_c   1.000
_cell.angle_alpha   90.00
_cell.angle_beta   90.00
_cell.angle_gamma   90.00
#
_symmetry.space_group_name_H-M   'P 1'
#
loop_
_entity.id
_entity.type
_entity.pdbx_description
1 polymer ?
#
loop_
_entity_poly.entity_id
_entity_poly.type
_entity_poly.pdbx_seq_one_letter_code
_entity_poly.pdbx_strand_id
1 'polypeptide(L)'
;GLKGLLNNQWTGKGFDRELNQLLDMLYLEQSNGKGEMQKQHQAACIIQAMWRGFQTRRRLKKLPQAVTALQRSFRAKREQELQHLAKQKEDEALKLQMQLQRQRAMRLFHERQLALLERVHASQVNKYMEEMEDKSALTIQRFWRGYRARRIFHQQKQSLKEYKAAVIIQRTACKFLEKRRRRRPVSPWKEPKGLTDEQRLALQQKVDDYIKLHPASQMSEEMSKELHMQAQEKLAQFLLRSRLDQRAAERRETLLAQVNTDVELLMNAPGLAETTEKDISVFVSRSVPVATKARQSHNTMLKYTRWPWWKKLGDEFMEDDVIPDEALNTELETLFIGGRK
;
A
#
# COMPACT_ATOMS: atom_id res chain seq x y z
N GLY A 1 -41.28 6.38 -56.98
CA GLY A 1 -39.95 6.07 -57.57
C GLY A 1 -40.11 5.72 -59.04
N LEU A 2 -39.07 5.88 -59.85
CA LEU A 2 -39.08 5.74 -61.33
C LEU A 2 -39.87 4.51 -61.84
N LYS A 3 -39.78 3.37 -61.14
CA LYS A 3 -40.52 2.13 -61.43
C LYS A 3 -42.05 2.28 -61.38
N GLY A 4 -42.57 3.00 -60.39
CA GLY A 4 -44.02 3.27 -60.26
C GLY A 4 -44.53 4.33 -61.23
N LEU A 5 -43.66 5.21 -61.74
CA LEU A 5 -44.01 6.17 -62.79
C LEU A 5 -44.06 5.50 -64.17
N LEU A 6 -43.10 4.62 -64.47
CA LEU A 6 -43.06 3.83 -65.71
C LEU A 6 -44.24 2.87 -65.81
N ASN A 7 -44.59 2.17 -64.72
CA ASN A 7 -45.66 1.17 -64.73
C ASN A 7 -47.09 1.76 -64.75
N ASN A 8 -47.27 3.02 -64.33
CA ASN A 8 -48.61 3.64 -64.22
C ASN A 8 -48.94 4.62 -65.35
N GLN A 9 -47.94 5.19 -66.04
CA GLN A 9 -48.16 6.27 -67.04
C GLN A 9 -48.02 5.81 -68.50
N TRP A 10 -47.44 4.64 -68.73
CA TRP A 10 -47.00 4.19 -70.06
C TRP A 10 -47.47 2.79 -70.47
N THR A 11 -48.13 2.06 -69.57
CA THR A 11 -48.78 0.78 -69.87
C THR A 11 -49.96 0.97 -70.82
N GLY A 12 -49.96 0.27 -71.96
CA GLY A 12 -51.05 0.30 -72.94
C GLY A 12 -50.94 1.37 -74.04
N LYS A 13 -49.81 2.08 -74.13
CA LYS A 13 -49.53 3.06 -75.21
C LYS A 13 -48.65 2.52 -76.36
N GLY A 14 -48.46 1.20 -76.43
CA GLY A 14 -47.75 0.53 -77.54
C GLY A 14 -46.24 0.33 -77.35
N PHE A 15 -45.66 0.77 -76.23
CA PHE A 15 -44.24 0.60 -75.88
C PHE A 15 -43.98 -0.58 -74.91
N ASP A 16 -44.98 -1.44 -74.69
CA ASP A 16 -44.96 -2.43 -73.61
C ASP A 16 -43.78 -3.42 -73.72
N ARG A 17 -43.28 -3.71 -74.92
CA ARG A 17 -42.09 -4.56 -75.12
C ARG A 17 -40.81 -3.92 -74.59
N GLU A 18 -40.57 -2.66 -74.93
CA GLU A 18 -39.38 -1.91 -74.52
C GLU A 18 -39.46 -1.55 -73.03
N LEU A 19 -40.66 -1.28 -72.54
CA LEU A 19 -40.92 -0.98 -71.13
C LEU A 19 -40.72 -2.22 -70.24
N ASN A 20 -41.11 -3.40 -70.71
CA ASN A 20 -40.83 -4.67 -70.04
C ASN A 20 -39.32 -5.00 -70.06
N GLN A 21 -38.61 -4.77 -71.17
CA GLN A 21 -37.14 -4.94 -71.21
C GLN A 21 -36.42 -4.04 -70.21
N LEU A 22 -36.86 -2.78 -70.10
CA LEU A 22 -36.26 -1.80 -69.20
C LEU A 22 -36.60 -2.09 -67.72
N LEU A 23 -37.81 -2.57 -67.44
CA LEU A 23 -38.19 -3.07 -66.11
C LEU A 23 -37.39 -4.32 -65.75
N ASP A 24 -37.24 -5.28 -66.65
CA ASP A 24 -36.44 -6.50 -66.42
C ASP A 24 -34.98 -6.17 -66.09
N MET A 25 -34.36 -5.26 -66.86
CA MET A 25 -33.00 -4.77 -66.57
C MET A 25 -32.91 -4.14 -65.17
N LEU A 26 -33.88 -3.29 -64.81
CA LEU A 26 -33.93 -2.64 -63.49
C LEU A 26 -34.27 -3.59 -62.34
N TYR A 27 -34.91 -4.72 -62.59
CA TYR A 27 -35.14 -5.78 -61.59
C TYR A 27 -33.93 -6.70 -61.46
N LEU A 28 -33.19 -6.95 -62.54
CA LEU A 28 -31.95 -7.74 -62.57
C LEU A 28 -30.81 -7.05 -61.82
N GLU A 29 -30.66 -5.74 -62.00
CA GLU A 29 -29.63 -4.94 -61.32
C GLU A 29 -29.84 -4.87 -59.79
N GLN A 30 -31.10 -4.79 -59.36
CA GLN A 30 -31.47 -4.69 -57.95
C GLN A 30 -31.48 -6.06 -57.22
N SER A 31 -31.63 -7.17 -57.97
CA SER A 31 -31.53 -8.53 -57.43
C SER A 31 -30.07 -9.01 -57.31
N ASN A 32 -29.20 -8.63 -58.25
CA ASN A 32 -27.77 -8.94 -58.21
C ASN A 32 -27.07 -8.33 -56.98
N GLY A 33 -27.33 -7.05 -56.67
CA GLY A 33 -26.74 -6.39 -55.50
C GLY A 33 -27.16 -6.97 -54.15
N LYS A 34 -28.41 -7.47 -54.03
CA LYS A 34 -28.89 -8.15 -52.82
C LYS A 34 -28.23 -9.51 -52.63
N GLY A 35 -28.09 -10.29 -53.69
CA GLY A 35 -27.42 -11.59 -53.64
C GLY A 35 -25.93 -11.46 -53.30
N GLU A 36 -25.27 -10.42 -53.82
CA GLU A 36 -23.85 -10.15 -53.56
C GLU A 36 -23.61 -9.67 -52.12
N MET A 37 -24.47 -8.79 -51.60
CA MET A 37 -24.42 -8.36 -50.19
C MET A 37 -24.68 -9.53 -49.23
N GLN A 38 -25.57 -10.46 -49.58
CA GLN A 38 -25.85 -11.65 -48.79
C GLN A 38 -24.66 -12.64 -48.79
N LYS A 39 -23.97 -12.78 -49.93
CA LYS A 39 -22.71 -13.54 -50.04
C LYS A 39 -21.59 -12.90 -49.20
N GLN A 40 -21.44 -11.58 -49.24
CA GLN A 40 -20.47 -10.86 -48.41
C GLN A 40 -20.77 -10.99 -46.91
N HIS A 41 -22.05 -10.91 -46.53
CA HIS A 41 -22.48 -11.14 -45.16
C HIS A 41 -22.18 -12.57 -44.70
N GLN A 42 -22.44 -13.57 -45.56
CA GLN A 42 -22.14 -14.97 -45.26
C GLN A 42 -20.63 -15.21 -45.12
N ALA A 43 -19.81 -14.62 -45.99
CA ALA A 43 -18.35 -14.66 -45.88
C ALA A 43 -17.87 -13.99 -44.59
N ALA A 44 -18.41 -12.83 -44.22
CA ALA A 44 -18.11 -12.15 -42.96
C ALA A 44 -18.48 -13.01 -41.74
N CYS A 45 -19.64 -13.66 -41.75
CA CYS A 45 -20.06 -14.59 -40.71
C CYS A 45 -19.10 -15.78 -40.56
N ILE A 46 -18.59 -16.34 -41.67
CA ILE A 46 -17.61 -17.43 -41.65
C ILE A 46 -16.28 -16.95 -41.04
N ILE A 47 -15.78 -15.79 -41.46
CA ILE A 47 -14.54 -15.20 -40.93
C ILE A 47 -14.69 -14.93 -39.42
N GLN A 48 -15.82 -14.35 -39.01
CA GLN A 48 -16.11 -14.08 -37.59
C GLN A 48 -16.23 -15.37 -36.77
N ALA A 49 -16.88 -16.40 -37.29
CA ALA A 49 -17.00 -17.69 -36.63
C ALA A 49 -15.62 -18.36 -36.46
N MET A 50 -14.80 -18.32 -37.51
CA MET A 50 -13.43 -18.83 -37.47
C MET A 50 -12.55 -18.07 -36.47
N TRP A 51 -12.65 -16.75 -36.43
CA TRP A 51 -11.93 -15.90 -35.48
C TRP A 51 -12.35 -16.17 -34.03
N ARG A 52 -13.66 -16.21 -33.74
CA ARG A 52 -14.20 -16.56 -32.42
C ARG A 52 -13.74 -17.96 -31.99
N GLY A 53 -13.78 -18.93 -32.90
CA GLY A 53 -13.27 -20.29 -32.65
C GLY A 53 -11.76 -20.32 -32.38
N PHE A 54 -10.97 -19.55 -33.12
CA PHE A 54 -9.53 -19.40 -32.88
C PHE A 54 -9.23 -18.79 -31.50
N GLN A 55 -9.93 -17.72 -31.12
CA GLN A 55 -9.78 -17.11 -29.79
C GLN A 55 -10.09 -18.11 -28.67
N THR A 56 -11.20 -18.85 -28.77
CA THR A 56 -11.58 -19.87 -27.78
C THR A 56 -10.52 -20.97 -27.68
N ARG A 57 -10.06 -21.53 -28.81
CA ARG A 57 -9.00 -22.55 -28.83
C ARG A 57 -7.69 -22.03 -28.25
N ARG A 58 -7.32 -20.78 -28.54
CA ARG A 58 -6.12 -20.14 -27.96
C ARG A 58 -6.25 -19.97 -26.45
N ARG A 59 -7.43 -19.63 -25.93
CA ARG A 59 -7.71 -19.54 -24.49
C ARG A 59 -7.65 -20.92 -23.84
N LEU A 60 -8.30 -21.92 -24.42
CA LEU A 60 -8.29 -23.30 -23.91
C LEU A 60 -6.87 -23.87 -23.86
N LYS A 61 -6.04 -23.61 -24.87
CA LYS A 61 -4.62 -24.02 -24.86
C LYS A 61 -3.81 -23.42 -23.69
N LYS A 62 -4.18 -22.24 -23.19
CA LYS A 62 -3.50 -21.57 -22.06
C LYS A 62 -4.00 -22.02 -20.68
N LEU A 63 -5.20 -22.58 -20.59
CA LEU A 63 -5.79 -23.00 -19.30
C LEU A 63 -4.94 -24.04 -18.56
N PRO A 64 -4.42 -25.12 -19.19
CA PRO A 64 -3.60 -26.10 -18.50
C PRO A 64 -2.34 -25.49 -17.87
N GLN A 65 -1.71 -24.52 -18.54
CA GLN A 65 -0.54 -23.82 -18.00
C GLN A 65 -0.90 -22.98 -16.78
N ALA A 66 -2.02 -22.25 -16.84
CA ALA A 66 -2.51 -21.45 -15.71
C ALA A 66 -2.89 -22.33 -14.51
N VAL A 67 -3.58 -23.45 -14.76
CA VAL A 67 -3.95 -24.42 -13.71
C VAL A 67 -2.70 -25.06 -13.10
N THR A 68 -1.72 -25.45 -13.93
CA THR A 68 -0.45 -26.01 -13.44
C THR A 68 0.33 -25.00 -12.61
N ALA A 69 0.37 -23.72 -13.03
CA ALA A 69 1.02 -22.65 -12.28
C ALA A 69 0.34 -22.43 -10.91
N LEU A 70 -0.99 -22.44 -10.89
CA LEU A 70 -1.77 -22.34 -9.64
C LEU A 70 -1.54 -23.54 -8.72
N GLN A 71 -1.53 -24.75 -9.27
CA GLN A 71 -1.27 -25.97 -8.49
C GLN A 71 0.15 -25.96 -7.91
N ARG A 72 1.15 -25.51 -8.68
CA ARG A 72 2.54 -25.36 -8.22
C ARG A 72 2.65 -24.33 -7.11
N SER A 73 2.06 -23.15 -7.27
CA SER A 73 2.10 -22.11 -6.24
C SER A 73 1.38 -22.53 -4.96
N PHE A 74 0.24 -23.21 -5.08
CA PHE A 74 -0.48 -23.77 -3.94
C PHE A 74 0.36 -24.81 -3.19
N ARG A 75 0.99 -25.76 -3.90
CA ARG A 75 1.85 -26.78 -3.29
C ARG A 75 3.06 -26.15 -2.59
N ALA A 76 3.73 -25.19 -3.24
CA ALA A 76 4.87 -24.49 -2.66
C ALA A 76 4.47 -23.71 -1.40
N LYS A 77 3.33 -23.00 -1.43
CA LYS A 77 2.82 -22.28 -0.25
C LYS A 77 2.51 -23.24 0.90
N ARG A 78 1.84 -24.36 0.60
CA ARG A 78 1.52 -25.38 1.61
C ARG A 78 2.77 -26.01 2.21
N GLU A 79 3.80 -26.27 1.40
CA GLU A 79 5.08 -26.78 1.88
C GLU A 79 5.78 -25.77 2.79
N GLN A 80 5.81 -24.48 2.42
CA GLN A 80 6.36 -23.42 3.26
C GLN A 80 5.62 -23.31 4.60
N GLU A 81 4.28 -23.37 4.60
CA GLU A 81 3.47 -23.35 5.82
C GLU A 81 3.79 -24.54 6.73
N LEU A 82 3.92 -25.74 6.17
CA LEU A 82 4.31 -26.94 6.93
C LEU A 82 5.72 -26.83 7.49
N GLN A 83 6.69 -26.32 6.72
CA GLN A 83 8.06 -26.10 7.19
C GLN A 83 8.10 -25.05 8.31
N HIS A 84 7.32 -23.97 8.19
CA HIS A 84 7.22 -22.97 9.25
C HIS A 84 6.64 -23.55 10.54
N LEU A 85 5.57 -24.35 10.43
CA LEU A 85 4.96 -25.02 11.57
C LEU A 85 5.93 -26.03 12.22
N ALA A 86 6.68 -26.78 11.41
CA ALA A 86 7.68 -27.72 11.90
C ALA A 86 8.79 -27.00 12.68
N LYS A 87 9.35 -25.93 12.10
CA LYS A 87 10.35 -25.09 12.79
C LYS A 87 9.83 -24.50 14.09
N GLN A 88 8.59 -23.99 14.10
CA GLN A 88 7.98 -23.47 15.34
C GLN A 88 7.89 -24.55 16.42
N LYS A 89 7.49 -25.77 16.07
CA LYS A 89 7.45 -26.89 17.02
C LYS A 89 8.84 -27.30 17.50
N GLU A 90 9.83 -27.31 16.61
CA GLU A 90 11.24 -27.57 16.97
C GLU A 90 11.77 -26.50 17.94
N ASP A 91 11.51 -25.22 17.66
CA ASP A 91 11.89 -24.09 18.52
C ASP A 91 11.21 -24.18 19.89
N GLU A 92 9.92 -24.53 19.93
CA GLU A 92 9.16 -24.75 21.18
C GLU A 92 9.72 -25.94 21.97
N ALA A 93 10.02 -27.05 21.31
CA ALA A 93 10.61 -28.24 21.95
C ALA A 93 12.00 -27.92 22.52
N LEU A 94 12.82 -27.17 21.79
CA LEU A 94 14.13 -26.73 22.24
C LEU A 94 14.02 -25.80 23.46
N LYS A 95 13.08 -24.85 23.46
CA LYS A 95 12.79 -24.00 24.64
C LYS A 95 12.41 -24.82 25.87
N LEU A 96 11.53 -25.81 25.71
CA LEU A 96 11.13 -26.71 26.80
C LEU A 96 12.32 -27.54 27.31
N GLN A 97 13.16 -28.05 26.40
CA GLN A 97 14.36 -28.81 26.76
C GLN A 97 15.34 -27.94 27.57
N MET A 98 15.61 -26.71 27.12
CA MET A 98 16.46 -25.77 27.84
C MET A 98 15.91 -25.43 29.23
N GLN A 99 14.59 -25.21 29.35
CA GLN A 99 13.93 -24.99 30.64
C GLN A 99 14.10 -26.17 31.60
N LEU A 100 13.92 -27.40 31.11
CA LEU A 100 14.12 -28.61 31.91
C LEU A 100 15.58 -28.78 32.34
N GLN A 101 16.54 -28.52 31.44
CA GLN A 101 17.96 -28.54 31.77
C GLN A 101 18.29 -27.52 32.87
N ARG A 102 17.78 -26.29 32.76
CA ARG A 102 17.92 -25.25 33.78
C ARG A 102 17.35 -25.69 35.14
N GLN A 103 16.13 -26.23 35.16
CA GLN A 103 15.51 -26.72 36.39
C GLN A 103 16.30 -27.87 37.04
N ARG A 104 16.90 -28.76 36.24
CA ARG A 104 17.76 -29.83 36.73
C ARG A 104 19.07 -29.28 37.31
N ALA A 105 19.71 -28.35 36.59
CA ALA A 105 20.94 -27.69 37.05
C ALA A 105 20.72 -26.93 38.37
N MET A 106 19.61 -26.17 38.48
CA MET A 106 19.24 -25.47 39.71
C MET A 106 19.00 -26.44 40.88
N ARG A 107 18.29 -27.55 40.65
CA ARG A 107 18.09 -28.57 41.69
C ARG A 107 19.41 -29.16 42.18
N LEU A 108 20.26 -29.58 41.25
CA LEU A 108 21.59 -30.13 41.58
C LEU A 108 22.45 -29.11 42.34
N PHE A 109 22.36 -27.82 41.99
CA PHE A 109 23.03 -26.75 42.72
C PHE A 109 22.54 -26.65 44.16
N HIS A 110 21.21 -26.56 44.36
CA HIS A 110 20.64 -26.48 45.70
C HIS A 110 20.97 -27.71 46.55
N GLU A 111 20.95 -28.91 45.97
CA GLU A 111 21.36 -30.15 46.65
C GLU A 111 22.84 -30.08 47.10
N ARG A 112 23.75 -29.63 46.25
CA ARG A 112 25.17 -29.45 46.61
C ARG A 112 25.36 -28.40 47.69
N GLN A 113 24.64 -27.28 47.61
CA GLN A 113 24.70 -26.22 48.60
C GLN A 113 24.21 -26.71 49.97
N LEU A 114 23.11 -27.46 50.01
CA LEU A 114 22.59 -28.06 51.24
C LEU A 114 23.60 -29.06 51.83
N ALA A 115 24.14 -29.96 51.02
CA ALA A 115 25.14 -30.94 51.47
C ALA A 115 26.42 -30.28 52.00
N LEU A 116 26.81 -29.11 51.48
CA LEU A 116 27.92 -28.32 52.02
C LEU A 116 27.55 -27.73 53.39
N LEU A 117 26.39 -27.07 53.47
CA LEU A 117 25.91 -26.46 54.71
C LEU A 117 25.71 -27.47 55.85
N GLU A 118 25.27 -28.70 55.53
CA GLU A 118 25.16 -29.81 56.49
C GLU A 118 26.51 -30.22 57.11
N ARG A 119 27.62 -30.01 56.39
CA ARG A 119 28.98 -30.38 56.83
C ARG A 119 29.72 -29.25 57.53
N VAL A 120 29.36 -28.00 57.27
CA VAL A 120 30.05 -26.81 57.79
C VAL A 120 29.64 -26.55 59.24
N HIS A 121 30.61 -26.27 60.11
CA HIS A 121 30.35 -25.92 61.50
C HIS A 121 29.59 -24.58 61.60
N ALA A 122 28.61 -24.49 62.51
CA ALA A 122 27.71 -23.33 62.64
C ALA A 122 28.44 -21.97 62.77
N SER A 123 29.64 -21.95 63.36
CA SER A 123 30.46 -20.73 63.49
C SER A 123 31.05 -20.22 62.17
N GLN A 124 31.11 -21.04 61.12
CA GLN A 124 31.67 -20.68 59.81
C GLN A 124 30.59 -20.38 58.76
N VAL A 125 29.33 -20.72 59.04
CA VAL A 125 28.20 -20.51 58.12
C VAL A 125 28.00 -19.02 57.79
N ASN A 126 28.09 -18.13 58.79
CA ASN A 126 27.91 -16.69 58.56
C ASN A 126 28.96 -16.09 57.61
N LYS A 127 30.23 -16.49 57.76
CA LYS A 127 31.30 -16.04 56.89
C LYS A 127 31.10 -16.50 55.44
N TYR A 128 30.68 -17.76 55.27
CA TYR A 128 30.34 -18.29 53.95
C TYR A 128 29.15 -17.56 53.30
N MET A 129 28.10 -17.24 54.09
CA MET A 129 26.95 -16.51 53.59
C MET A 129 27.32 -15.09 53.14
N GLU A 130 28.15 -14.37 53.91
CA GLU A 130 28.66 -13.04 53.55
C GLU A 130 29.46 -13.09 52.23
N GLU A 131 30.35 -14.08 52.06
CA GLU A 131 31.09 -14.27 50.79
C GLU A 131 30.16 -14.56 49.60
N MET A 132 29.03 -15.23 49.81
CA MET A 132 28.02 -15.48 48.78
C MET A 132 27.20 -14.24 48.45
N GLU A 133 26.83 -13.45 49.45
CA GLU A 133 26.17 -12.17 49.26
C GLU A 133 27.03 -11.23 48.43
N ASP A 134 28.33 -11.10 48.74
CA ASP A 134 29.28 -10.28 47.99
C ASP A 134 29.41 -10.73 46.53
N LYS A 135 29.59 -12.04 46.29
CA LYS A 135 29.67 -12.57 44.91
C LYS A 135 28.38 -12.35 44.14
N SER A 136 27.23 -12.52 44.78
CA SER A 136 25.92 -12.27 44.17
C SER A 136 25.75 -10.78 43.81
N ALA A 137 26.13 -9.88 44.71
CA ALA A 137 26.07 -8.44 44.50
C ALA A 137 26.97 -8.02 43.33
N LEU A 138 28.20 -8.52 43.27
CA LEU A 138 29.13 -8.27 42.17
C LEU A 138 28.58 -8.75 40.83
N THR A 139 27.95 -9.93 40.81
CA THR A 139 27.34 -10.50 39.62
C THR A 139 26.19 -9.61 39.14
N ILE A 140 25.26 -9.25 40.03
CA ILE A 140 24.13 -8.35 39.72
C ILE A 140 24.64 -7.00 39.19
N GLN A 141 25.62 -6.40 39.86
CA GLN A 141 26.20 -5.13 39.46
C GLN A 141 26.87 -5.21 38.08
N ARG A 142 27.58 -6.29 37.78
CA ARG A 142 28.21 -6.51 36.47
C ARG A 142 27.17 -6.64 35.36
N PHE A 143 26.13 -7.45 35.56
CA PHE A 143 25.05 -7.59 34.59
C PHE A 143 24.30 -6.27 34.38
N TRP A 144 24.04 -5.52 35.44
CA TRP A 144 23.42 -4.20 35.36
C TRP A 144 24.25 -3.20 34.56
N ARG A 145 25.57 -3.16 34.78
CA ARG A 145 26.49 -2.31 33.99
C ARG A 145 26.43 -2.67 32.50
N GLY A 146 26.41 -3.97 32.17
CA GLY A 146 26.28 -4.45 30.80
C GLY A 146 24.93 -4.10 30.17
N TYR A 147 23.83 -4.32 30.88
CA TYR A 147 22.48 -3.95 30.46
C TYR A 147 22.37 -2.45 30.19
N ARG A 148 22.85 -1.62 31.11
CA ARG A 148 22.84 -0.16 30.97
C ARG A 148 23.58 0.29 29.71
N ALA A 149 24.74 -0.30 29.42
CA ALA A 149 25.51 0.01 28.21
C ALA A 149 24.76 -0.38 26.94
N ARG A 150 24.19 -1.60 26.89
CA ARG A 150 23.37 -2.05 25.75
C ARG A 150 22.15 -1.18 25.52
N ARG A 151 21.46 -0.76 26.60
CA ARG A 151 20.30 0.12 26.52
C ARG A 151 20.66 1.47 25.91
N ILE A 152 21.75 2.09 26.37
CA ILE A 152 22.23 3.37 25.81
C ILE A 152 22.57 3.19 24.33
N PHE A 153 23.26 2.11 23.97
CA PHE A 153 23.59 1.82 22.57
C PHE A 153 22.34 1.59 21.72
N HIS A 154 21.33 0.88 22.22
CA HIS A 154 20.08 0.63 21.50
C HIS A 154 19.33 1.94 21.26
N GLN A 155 19.23 2.80 22.27
CA GLN A 155 18.64 4.14 22.13
C GLN A 155 19.37 5.00 21.09
N GLN A 156 20.72 5.01 21.11
CA GLN A 156 21.53 5.71 20.11
C GLN A 156 21.36 5.12 18.70
N LYS A 157 21.27 3.80 18.59
CA LYS A 157 21.03 3.11 17.31
C LYS A 157 19.65 3.48 16.75
N GLN A 158 18.64 3.55 17.61
CA GLN A 158 17.28 3.94 17.22
C GLN A 158 17.22 5.39 16.78
N SER A 159 17.81 6.32 17.54
CA SER A 159 17.88 7.74 17.14
C SER A 159 18.66 7.94 15.83
N LEU A 160 19.72 7.16 15.59
CA LEU A 160 20.43 7.18 14.32
C LEU A 160 19.56 6.69 13.14
N LYS A 161 18.73 5.66 13.35
CA LYS A 161 17.78 5.20 12.32
C LYS A 161 16.77 6.28 11.99
N GLU A 162 16.20 6.92 13.01
CA GLU A 162 15.24 8.02 12.86
C GLU A 162 15.87 9.21 12.14
N TYR A 163 17.07 9.60 12.53
CA TYR A 163 17.83 10.65 11.85
C TYR A 163 18.08 10.32 10.38
N LYS A 164 18.54 9.10 10.07
CA LYS A 164 18.74 8.66 8.68
C LYS A 164 17.44 8.70 7.88
N ALA A 165 16.34 8.24 8.47
CA ALA A 165 15.02 8.30 7.83
C ALA A 165 14.60 9.76 7.57
N ALA A 166 14.76 10.64 8.55
CA ALA A 166 14.46 12.07 8.41
C ALA A 166 15.29 12.71 7.27
N VAL A 167 16.59 12.42 7.19
CA VAL A 167 17.46 12.90 6.09
C VAL A 167 16.98 12.40 4.73
N ILE A 168 16.57 11.14 4.63
CA ILE A 168 16.02 10.59 3.38
C ILE A 168 14.73 11.33 3.00
N ILE A 169 13.80 11.50 3.95
CA ILE A 169 12.55 12.22 3.73
C ILE A 169 12.83 13.65 3.29
N GLN A 170 13.67 14.39 4.00
CA GLN A 170 14.07 15.76 3.66
C GLN A 170 14.65 15.84 2.24
N ARG A 171 15.60 14.96 1.89
CA ARG A 171 16.18 14.89 0.54
C ARG A 171 15.13 14.67 -0.54
N THR A 172 14.19 13.75 -0.30
CA THR A 172 13.12 13.47 -1.28
C THR A 172 12.16 14.65 -1.41
N ALA A 173 11.82 15.32 -0.30
CA ALA A 173 10.98 16.52 -0.29
C ALA A 173 11.66 17.68 -1.03
N CYS A 174 12.94 17.95 -0.79
CA CYS A 174 13.70 18.96 -1.52
C CYS A 174 13.69 18.70 -3.04
N LYS A 175 13.98 17.45 -3.46
CA LYS A 175 13.91 17.06 -4.88
C LYS A 175 12.50 17.24 -5.47
N PHE A 176 11.47 16.91 -4.71
CA PHE A 176 10.09 17.11 -5.13
C PHE A 176 9.76 18.61 -5.29
N LEU A 177 10.18 19.45 -4.35
CA LEU A 177 9.99 20.91 -4.42
C LEU A 177 10.77 21.52 -5.58
N GLU A 178 12.01 21.09 -5.84
CA GLU A 178 12.77 21.48 -7.03
C GLU A 178 12.05 21.08 -8.32
N LYS A 179 11.55 19.83 -8.39
CA LYS A 179 10.74 19.37 -9.53
C LYS A 179 9.48 20.20 -9.71
N ARG A 180 8.84 20.61 -8.61
CA ARG A 180 7.66 21.49 -8.61
C ARG A 180 8.02 22.92 -9.06
N ARG A 181 9.16 23.48 -8.66
CA ARG A 181 9.65 24.79 -9.13
C ARG A 181 10.03 24.76 -10.62
N ARG A 182 10.64 23.65 -11.08
CA ARG A 182 11.00 23.44 -12.50
C ARG A 182 9.77 23.22 -13.38
N ARG A 183 8.66 22.73 -12.83
CA ARG A 183 7.36 22.80 -13.51
C ARG A 183 7.00 24.27 -13.60
N ARG A 184 7.20 24.88 -14.78
CA ARG A 184 6.62 26.19 -15.08
C ARG A 184 5.14 26.10 -14.72
N PRO A 185 4.57 27.02 -13.91
CA PRO A 185 3.13 27.16 -13.89
C PRO A 185 2.74 27.33 -15.36
N VAL A 186 1.94 26.40 -15.89
CA VAL A 186 1.27 26.66 -17.16
C VAL A 186 0.60 27.99 -16.93
N SER A 187 1.05 29.03 -17.63
CA SER A 187 0.49 30.37 -17.51
C SER A 187 -1.02 30.18 -17.46
N PRO A 188 -1.72 30.70 -16.43
CA PRO A 188 -3.18 30.67 -16.42
C PRO A 188 -3.59 31.13 -17.79
N TRP A 189 -4.25 30.24 -18.54
CA TRP A 189 -4.65 30.53 -19.90
C TRP A 189 -5.43 31.84 -19.79
N LYS A 190 -4.79 32.95 -20.19
CA LYS A 190 -5.46 34.23 -20.19
C LYS A 190 -6.52 34.03 -21.24
N GLU A 191 -7.79 33.98 -20.82
CA GLU A 191 -8.90 34.06 -21.75
C GLU A 191 -8.57 35.21 -22.70
N PRO A 192 -8.34 34.93 -24.00
CA PRO A 192 -8.07 36.00 -24.93
C PRO A 192 -9.28 36.93 -24.85
N LYS A 193 -9.04 38.23 -24.58
CA LYS A 193 -10.08 39.25 -24.79
C LYS A 193 -10.71 38.95 -26.14
N GLY A 194 -12.03 38.73 -26.16
CA GLY A 194 -12.74 38.10 -27.27
C GLY A 194 -12.22 38.60 -28.62
N LEU A 195 -11.68 37.68 -29.44
CA LEU A 195 -11.15 38.04 -30.76
C LEU A 195 -12.22 38.81 -31.53
N THR A 196 -11.90 40.02 -31.97
CA THR A 196 -12.68 40.79 -32.94
C THR A 196 -12.80 39.98 -34.23
N ASP A 197 -13.94 40.05 -34.93
CA ASP A 197 -14.21 39.20 -36.12
C ASP A 197 -13.14 39.35 -37.22
N GLU A 198 -12.53 40.51 -37.35
CA GLU A 198 -11.41 40.76 -38.26
C GLU A 198 -10.15 39.96 -37.90
N GLN A 199 -9.85 39.82 -36.60
CA GLN A 199 -8.72 39.00 -36.13
C GLN A 199 -9.00 37.51 -36.31
N ARG A 200 -10.27 37.09 -36.21
CA ARG A 200 -10.68 35.71 -36.52
C ARG A 200 -10.45 35.39 -37.99
N LEU A 201 -10.91 36.26 -38.89
CA LEU A 201 -10.69 36.12 -40.33
C LEU A 201 -9.21 36.10 -40.70
N ALA A 202 -8.39 36.98 -40.11
CA ALA A 202 -6.95 37.02 -40.36
C ALA A 202 -6.23 35.76 -39.86
N LEU A 203 -6.62 35.22 -38.70
CA LEU A 203 -6.09 33.96 -38.20
C LEU A 203 -6.57 32.76 -39.01
N GLN A 204 -7.83 32.77 -39.45
CA GLN A 204 -8.39 31.76 -40.33
C GLN A 204 -7.61 31.72 -41.65
N GLN A 205 -7.35 32.88 -42.27
CA GLN A 205 -6.53 32.98 -43.48
C GLN A 205 -5.11 32.45 -43.25
N LYS A 206 -4.47 32.78 -42.13
CA LYS A 206 -3.14 32.23 -41.79
C LYS A 206 -3.15 30.71 -41.64
N VAL A 207 -4.21 30.16 -41.05
CA VAL A 207 -4.39 28.70 -40.92
C VAL A 207 -4.62 28.07 -42.29
N ASP A 208 -5.49 28.66 -43.11
CA ASP A 208 -5.79 28.17 -44.47
C ASP A 208 -4.56 28.22 -45.38
N ASP A 209 -3.76 29.29 -45.31
CA ASP A 209 -2.52 29.42 -46.05
C ASP A 209 -1.46 28.42 -45.57
N TYR A 210 -1.38 28.17 -44.26
CA TYR A 210 -0.51 27.14 -43.72
C TYR A 210 -0.93 25.72 -44.17
N ILE A 211 -2.23 25.43 -44.17
CA ILE A 211 -2.80 24.16 -44.66
C ILE A 211 -2.53 23.97 -46.16
N LYS A 212 -2.64 25.04 -46.97
CA LYS A 212 -2.28 25.01 -48.39
C LYS A 212 -0.80 24.70 -48.60
N LEU A 213 0.08 25.27 -47.77
CA LEU A 213 1.52 25.05 -47.83
C LEU A 213 1.94 23.68 -47.28
N HIS A 214 1.13 23.06 -46.41
CA HIS A 214 1.42 21.79 -45.76
C HIS A 214 0.23 20.83 -45.91
N PRO A 215 -0.02 20.29 -47.12
CA PRO A 215 -1.09 19.33 -47.34
C PRO A 215 -0.83 18.11 -46.46
N ALA A 216 -1.72 17.84 -45.51
CA ALA A 216 -1.62 16.65 -44.68
C ALA A 216 -1.71 15.41 -45.58
N SER A 217 -0.88 14.40 -45.30
CA SER A 217 -1.01 13.08 -45.91
C SER A 217 -2.47 12.63 -45.76
N GLN A 218 -3.13 12.25 -46.86
CA GLN A 218 -4.53 11.82 -46.84
C GLN A 218 -4.69 10.65 -45.87
N MET A 219 -5.11 10.95 -44.64
CA MET A 219 -5.62 9.96 -43.71
C MET A 219 -7.03 9.62 -44.16
N SER A 220 -7.35 8.33 -44.24
CA SER A 220 -8.72 7.87 -44.46
C SER A 220 -9.66 8.54 -43.45
N GLU A 221 -10.88 8.87 -43.88
CA GLU A 221 -11.93 9.46 -43.04
C GLU A 221 -12.25 8.60 -41.81
N GLU A 222 -12.05 7.29 -41.92
CA GLU A 222 -12.21 6.35 -40.82
C GLU A 222 -11.12 6.53 -39.75
N MET A 223 -9.86 6.70 -40.17
CA MET A 223 -8.72 6.91 -39.28
C MET A 223 -8.79 8.27 -38.57
N SER A 224 -9.35 9.30 -39.22
CA SER A 224 -9.53 10.61 -38.60
C SER A 224 -10.63 10.59 -37.53
N LYS A 225 -11.74 9.91 -37.80
CA LYS A 225 -12.82 9.67 -36.82
C LYS A 225 -12.32 8.86 -35.63
N GLU A 226 -11.52 7.82 -35.87
CA GLU A 226 -10.95 7.00 -34.80
C GLU A 226 -9.98 7.81 -33.92
N LEU A 227 -9.11 8.62 -34.52
CA LEU A 227 -8.20 9.48 -33.77
C LEU A 227 -8.95 10.54 -32.95
N HIS A 228 -10.01 11.12 -33.52
CA HIS A 228 -10.88 12.05 -32.80
C HIS A 228 -11.55 11.40 -31.58
N MET A 229 -12.10 10.20 -31.76
CA MET A 229 -12.70 9.41 -30.67
C MET A 229 -11.66 9.10 -29.59
N GLN A 230 -10.47 8.63 -29.96
CA GLN A 230 -9.38 8.37 -29.00
C GLN A 230 -8.94 9.64 -28.24
N ALA A 231 -8.92 10.79 -28.91
CA ALA A 231 -8.60 12.08 -28.28
C ALA A 231 -9.68 12.50 -27.28
N GLN A 232 -10.96 12.36 -27.65
CA GLN A 232 -12.09 12.62 -26.75
C GLN A 232 -12.09 11.69 -25.53
N GLU A 233 -11.82 10.40 -25.72
CA GLU A 233 -11.69 9.43 -24.61
C GLU A 233 -10.57 9.82 -23.64
N LYS A 234 -9.39 10.17 -24.16
CA LYS A 234 -8.27 10.63 -23.33
C LYS A 234 -8.60 11.91 -22.56
N LEU A 235 -9.30 12.85 -23.19
CA LEU A 235 -9.77 14.06 -22.52
C LEU A 235 -10.77 13.74 -21.41
N ALA A 236 -11.74 12.86 -21.66
CA ALA A 236 -12.72 12.43 -20.66
C ALA A 236 -12.03 11.76 -19.46
N GLN A 237 -11.04 10.89 -19.70
CA GLN A 237 -10.23 10.26 -18.66
C GLN A 237 -9.44 11.30 -17.84
N PHE A 238 -8.84 12.29 -18.50
CA PHE A 238 -8.12 13.36 -17.83
C PHE A 238 -9.05 14.20 -16.94
N LEU A 239 -10.21 14.61 -17.45
CA LEU A 239 -11.19 15.40 -16.69
C LEU A 239 -11.72 14.62 -15.48
N LEU A 240 -11.98 13.32 -15.63
CA LEU A 240 -12.39 12.45 -14.53
C LEU A 240 -11.32 12.40 -13.44
N ARG A 241 -10.05 12.21 -13.82
CA ARG A 241 -8.92 12.17 -12.89
C ARG A 241 -8.68 13.52 -12.20
N SER A 242 -8.78 14.61 -12.95
CA SER A 242 -8.64 15.97 -12.41
C SER A 242 -9.69 16.27 -11.34
N ARG A 243 -10.93 15.82 -11.49
CA ARG A 243 -11.97 15.98 -10.45
C ARG A 243 -11.64 15.21 -9.16
N LEU A 244 -11.04 14.02 -9.26
CA LEU A 244 -10.60 13.26 -8.10
C LEU A 244 -9.44 13.97 -7.38
N ASP A 245 -8.47 14.47 -8.15
CA ASP A 245 -7.32 15.19 -7.61
C ASP A 245 -7.74 16.51 -6.93
N GLN A 246 -8.72 17.23 -7.50
CA GLN A 246 -9.32 18.42 -6.89
C GLN A 246 -10.01 18.11 -5.57
N ARG A 247 -10.88 17.09 -5.51
CA ARG A 247 -11.51 16.65 -4.25
C ARG A 247 -10.48 16.24 -3.20
N ALA A 248 -9.39 15.61 -3.61
CA ALA A 248 -8.30 15.26 -2.70
C ALA A 248 -7.52 16.49 -2.21
N ALA A 249 -7.36 17.52 -3.04
CA ALA A 249 -6.78 18.80 -2.64
C ALA A 249 -7.67 19.53 -1.63
N GLU A 250 -8.96 19.69 -1.94
CA GLU A 250 -9.95 20.31 -1.05
C GLU A 250 -9.99 19.60 0.31
N ARG A 251 -10.01 18.27 0.34
CA ARG A 251 -9.94 17.49 1.59
C ARG A 251 -8.68 17.73 2.40
N ARG A 252 -7.53 17.93 1.73
CA ARG A 252 -6.27 18.25 2.44
C ARG A 252 -6.32 19.66 3.02
N GLU A 253 -6.86 20.62 2.29
CA GLU A 253 -7.01 22.00 2.76
C GLU A 253 -7.96 22.08 3.95
N THR A 254 -9.10 21.36 3.93
CA THR A 254 -10.02 21.32 5.07
C THR A 254 -9.39 20.67 6.30
N LEU A 255 -8.63 19.59 6.13
CA LEU A 255 -7.90 18.95 7.23
C LEU A 255 -6.82 19.87 7.81
N LEU A 256 -6.08 20.59 6.97
CA LEU A 256 -5.07 21.54 7.43
C LEU A 256 -5.70 22.69 8.20
N ALA A 257 -6.83 23.24 7.73
CA ALA A 257 -7.56 24.26 8.45
C ALA A 257 -8.04 23.75 9.82
N GLN A 258 -8.58 22.53 9.88
CA GLN A 258 -8.99 21.91 11.14
C GLN A 258 -7.81 21.72 12.11
N VAL A 259 -6.67 21.22 11.62
CA VAL A 259 -5.47 21.06 12.45
C VAL A 259 -4.99 22.40 12.98
N ASN A 260 -4.99 23.45 12.15
CA ASN A 260 -4.58 24.78 12.61
C ASN A 260 -5.52 25.32 13.69
N THR A 261 -6.85 25.16 13.54
CA THR A 261 -7.80 25.57 14.58
C THR A 261 -7.61 24.77 15.87
N ASP A 262 -7.35 23.46 15.77
CA ASP A 262 -7.11 22.60 16.94
C ASP A 262 -5.79 22.99 17.64
N VAL A 263 -4.75 23.36 16.87
CA VAL A 263 -3.48 23.86 17.42
C VAL A 263 -3.66 25.20 18.11
N GLU A 264 -4.35 26.16 17.49
CA GLU A 264 -4.65 27.46 18.11
C GLU A 264 -5.46 27.29 19.41
N LEU A 265 -6.40 26.36 19.43
CA LEU A 265 -7.15 26.01 20.62
C LEU A 265 -6.23 25.50 21.74
N LEU A 266 -5.33 24.56 21.43
CA LEU A 266 -4.39 23.99 22.39
C LEU A 266 -3.36 24.99 22.89
N MET A 267 -2.89 25.89 22.03
CA MET A 267 -1.94 26.94 22.41
C MET A 267 -2.56 27.96 23.38
N ASN A 268 -3.87 28.18 23.27
CA ASN A 268 -4.64 29.07 24.13
C ASN A 268 -5.34 28.33 25.29
N ALA A 269 -4.87 27.14 25.65
CA ALA A 269 -5.47 26.35 26.73
C ALA A 269 -5.29 27.05 28.10
N PRO A 270 -6.37 27.24 28.88
CA PRO A 270 -6.28 27.85 30.21
C PRO A 270 -5.46 26.97 31.16
N GLY A 271 -4.82 27.59 32.15
CA GLY A 271 -4.10 26.87 33.19
C GLY A 271 -5.05 25.99 34.02
N LEU A 272 -4.55 24.86 34.54
CA LEU A 272 -5.37 23.87 35.29
C LEU A 272 -6.10 24.44 36.52
N ALA A 273 -5.68 25.59 37.03
CA ALA A 273 -6.33 26.28 38.15
C ALA A 273 -7.53 27.14 37.73
N GLU A 274 -7.64 27.49 36.45
CA GLU A 274 -8.62 28.43 35.89
C GLU A 274 -9.68 27.72 35.03
N THR A 275 -9.58 26.39 34.88
CA THR A 275 -10.46 25.61 34.01
C THR A 275 -11.89 25.51 34.55
N THR A 276 -12.87 25.92 33.73
CA THR A 276 -14.30 25.75 33.99
C THR A 276 -14.84 24.49 33.29
N GLU A 277 -15.96 23.92 33.74
CA GLU A 277 -16.60 22.74 33.08
C GLU A 277 -16.95 22.98 31.60
N LYS A 278 -17.20 24.23 31.22
CA LYS A 278 -17.47 24.64 29.84
C LYS A 278 -16.25 24.48 28.95
N ASP A 279 -15.04 24.72 29.48
CA ASP A 279 -13.79 24.63 28.72
C ASP A 279 -13.47 23.18 28.40
N ILE A 280 -13.80 22.26 29.30
CA ILE A 280 -13.63 20.81 29.08
C ILE A 280 -14.36 20.35 27.82
N SER A 281 -15.56 20.88 27.56
CA SER A 281 -16.36 20.52 26.38
C SER A 281 -15.72 20.92 25.06
N VAL A 282 -14.86 21.95 25.08
CA VAL A 282 -14.17 22.49 23.91
C VAL A 282 -12.95 21.63 23.53
N PHE A 283 -12.26 21.04 24.52
CA PHE A 283 -11.07 20.21 24.31
C PHE A 283 -11.37 18.72 24.07
N VAL A 284 -12.65 18.31 24.07
CA VAL A 284 -13.04 16.93 23.77
C VAL A 284 -13.17 16.72 22.26
N SER A 285 -12.45 15.72 21.75
CA SER A 285 -12.63 15.24 20.38
C SER A 285 -14.08 14.84 20.10
N ARG A 286 -14.65 15.34 19.00
CA ARG A 286 -15.98 14.93 18.50
C ARG A 286 -16.07 13.44 18.15
N SER A 287 -14.93 12.80 17.87
CA SER A 287 -14.82 11.37 17.60
C SER A 287 -14.74 10.56 18.91
N VAL A 288 -15.76 9.73 19.15
CA VAL A 288 -15.87 8.87 20.34
C VAL A 288 -14.71 7.86 20.45
N PRO A 289 -14.26 7.18 19.39
CA PRO A 289 -13.10 6.29 19.46
C PRO A 289 -11.81 7.01 19.87
N VAL A 290 -11.60 8.24 19.39
CA VAL A 290 -10.41 9.03 19.72
C VAL A 290 -10.47 9.50 21.17
N ALA A 291 -11.62 10.01 21.62
CA ALA A 291 -11.83 10.44 23.00
C ALA A 291 -11.68 9.27 24.00
N THR A 292 -12.23 8.10 23.68
CA THR A 292 -12.11 6.90 24.51
C THR A 292 -10.67 6.40 24.59
N LYS A 293 -9.94 6.38 23.47
CA LYS A 293 -8.51 6.01 23.45
C LYS A 293 -7.66 7.00 24.26
N ALA A 294 -7.90 8.30 24.12
CA ALA A 294 -7.21 9.33 24.89
C ALA A 294 -7.47 9.16 26.41
N ARG A 295 -8.73 8.91 26.80
CA ARG A 295 -9.10 8.63 28.19
C ARG A 295 -8.42 7.37 28.73
N GLN A 296 -8.39 6.29 27.95
CA GLN A 296 -7.67 5.07 28.34
C GLN A 296 -6.18 5.33 28.53
N SER A 297 -5.55 6.05 27.59
CA SER A 297 -4.13 6.43 27.66
C SER A 297 -3.81 7.25 28.91
N HIS A 298 -4.65 8.24 29.22
CA HIS A 298 -4.52 9.04 30.42
C HIS A 298 -4.68 8.19 31.70
N ASN A 299 -5.68 7.31 31.73
CA ASN A 299 -5.89 6.40 32.86
C ASN A 299 -4.73 5.42 33.04
N THR A 300 -4.15 4.90 31.96
CA THR A 300 -2.96 4.04 32.04
C THR A 300 -1.75 4.82 32.55
N MET A 301 -1.58 6.07 32.10
CA MET A 301 -0.54 6.96 32.61
C MET A 301 -0.71 7.22 34.10
N LEU A 302 -1.90 7.61 34.57
CA LEU A 302 -2.18 7.82 36.01
C LEU A 302 -1.95 6.57 36.85
N LYS A 303 -2.36 5.40 36.34
CA LYS A 303 -2.08 4.12 37.00
C LYS A 303 -0.58 3.91 37.12
N TYR A 304 0.18 4.11 36.04
CA TYR A 304 1.62 4.00 36.03
C TYR A 304 2.29 4.96 37.04
N THR A 305 1.88 6.23 37.13
CA THR A 305 2.45 7.19 38.08
C THR A 305 2.24 6.77 39.54
N ARG A 306 1.12 6.12 39.84
CA ARG A 306 0.76 5.64 41.19
C ARG A 306 1.40 4.29 41.55
N TRP A 307 1.99 3.59 40.58
CA TRP A 307 2.62 2.30 40.87
C TRP A 307 3.89 2.48 41.71
N PRO A 308 4.19 1.52 42.61
CA PRO A 308 5.47 1.52 43.29
C PRO A 308 6.59 1.30 42.27
N TRP A 309 7.78 1.83 42.56
CA TRP A 309 8.90 1.92 41.60
C TRP A 309 9.24 0.57 40.92
N TRP A 310 9.09 -0.55 41.62
CA TRP A 310 9.34 -1.89 41.09
C TRP A 310 8.37 -2.38 40.01
N LYS A 311 7.17 -1.79 39.89
CA LYS A 311 6.18 -2.07 38.84
C LYS A 311 6.30 -1.08 37.69
N LYS A 312 7.03 0.02 37.90
CA LYS A 312 7.42 0.99 36.87
C LYS A 312 8.66 0.52 36.09
N LEU A 313 9.39 -0.46 36.61
CA LEU A 313 10.27 -1.31 35.79
C LEU A 313 9.34 -2.12 34.88
N GLY A 314 9.10 -1.64 33.66
CA GLY A 314 8.12 -2.22 32.73
C GLY A 314 8.51 -3.60 32.21
N ASP A 315 7.83 -4.05 31.14
CA ASP A 315 8.20 -5.20 30.28
C ASP A 315 9.63 -5.07 29.66
N GLU A 316 10.44 -4.11 30.10
CA GLU A 316 11.85 -3.86 29.73
C GLU A 316 12.80 -5.00 30.11
N PHE A 317 12.32 -5.98 30.88
CA PHE A 317 13.00 -7.26 31.17
C PHE A 317 12.36 -8.47 30.46
N MET A 318 11.28 -8.26 29.69
CA MET A 318 10.54 -9.29 28.96
C MET A 318 10.90 -9.33 27.47
N GLU A 319 11.61 -8.32 26.94
CA GLU A 319 12.14 -8.33 25.58
C GLU A 319 13.44 -9.14 25.48
N ASP A 320 13.60 -9.80 24.31
CA ASP A 320 14.61 -10.73 23.77
C ASP A 320 16.12 -10.47 24.03
N ASP A 321 16.51 -9.73 25.06
CA ASP A 321 17.85 -9.82 25.65
C ASP A 321 17.92 -11.09 26.52
N VAL A 322 17.67 -12.26 25.90
CA VAL A 322 18.10 -13.55 26.43
C VAL A 322 19.62 -13.47 26.47
N ILE A 323 20.16 -13.11 27.64
CA ILE A 323 21.57 -13.33 27.96
C ILE A 323 21.83 -14.78 27.53
N PRO A 324 22.81 -15.06 26.64
CA PRO A 324 23.10 -16.42 26.24
C PRO A 324 23.22 -17.26 27.50
N ASP A 325 22.32 -18.24 27.66
CA ASP A 325 22.20 -19.05 28.88
C ASP A 325 23.53 -19.71 29.24
N GLU A 326 24.40 -19.90 28.26
CA GLU A 326 25.78 -20.37 28.39
C GLU A 326 26.65 -19.45 29.26
N ALA A 327 26.51 -18.12 29.17
CA ALA A 327 27.26 -17.18 30.01
C ALA A 327 26.80 -17.24 31.48
N LEU A 328 25.48 -17.36 31.71
CA LEU A 328 24.92 -17.54 33.06
C LEU A 328 25.27 -18.92 33.64
N ASN A 329 25.26 -19.97 32.82
CA ASN A 329 25.63 -21.33 33.21
C ASN A 329 27.13 -21.43 33.50
N THR A 330 28.00 -20.83 32.67
CA THR A 330 29.44 -20.79 32.96
C THR A 330 29.75 -19.98 34.22
N GLU A 331 29.01 -18.90 34.51
CA GLU A 331 29.25 -18.11 35.72
C GLU A 331 28.68 -18.77 36.97
N LEU A 332 27.51 -19.40 36.87
CA LEU A 332 27.03 -20.34 37.87
C LEU A 332 28.09 -21.40 38.11
N GLU A 333 28.61 -22.08 37.07
CA GLU A 333 29.73 -23.04 37.11
C GLU A 333 31.02 -22.48 37.74
N THR A 334 31.37 -21.21 37.52
CA THR A 334 32.54 -20.59 38.17
C THR A 334 32.32 -20.33 39.66
N LEU A 335 31.07 -20.16 40.12
CA LEU A 335 30.76 -20.24 41.55
C LEU A 335 30.97 -21.66 42.11
N PHE A 336 31.06 -22.72 41.28
CA PHE A 336 31.31 -24.11 41.71
C PHE A 336 32.79 -24.47 41.90
N ILE A 337 33.77 -23.66 41.47
CA ILE A 337 35.21 -24.03 41.53
C ILE A 337 35.97 -23.39 42.70
N GLY A 338 35.31 -22.55 43.51
CA GLY A 338 35.89 -21.94 44.71
C GLY A 338 36.03 -22.90 45.89
N GLY A 339 36.77 -24.00 45.72
CA GLY A 339 36.95 -25.03 46.74
C GLY A 339 38.10 -26.00 46.45
N ARG A 340 39.19 -25.54 45.83
CA ARG A 340 40.51 -26.18 45.93
C ARG A 340 41.60 -25.10 45.96
N LYS A 341 41.95 -24.68 47.18
CA LYS A 341 43.33 -24.38 47.56
C LYS A 341 43.55 -24.98 48.93
#